data_AF-A0AAE0DSP3-F1
#
_entry.id   AF-A0AAE0DSP3-F1
#
_cell.length_a   1.000
_cell.length_b   1.000
_cell.length_c   1.000
_cell.angle_alpha   90.00
_cell.angle_beta   90.00
_cell.angle_gamma   90.00
#
_symmetry.space_group_name_H-M   'P 1'
#
loop_
_entity.id
_entity.type
_entity.pdbx_description
1 polymer ?
#
loop_
_entity_poly.entity_id
_entity_poly.type
_entity_poly.pdbx_seq_one_letter_code
_entity_poly.pdbx_strand_id
1 'polypeptide(L)'
;MGKLNIAAIFLMMLFASTAQAHPIVFDVRKYGVTADGATDISKALLSAFRDACASPTPSKVLVPKGKFALRQVILQGPCKAPIHVQIEGNIKALTQDGTTNAGSSWIAFQYLSNFTLSGGAVFDGQGPKAWGTCGKSTYCKKLPIVSS
;
A
#
# COMPACT_ATOMS: atom_id res chain seq x y z
N MET A 1 21.51 -2.67 -54.41
CA MET A 1 20.17 -2.86 -53.83
C MET A 1 20.19 -4.15 -53.03
N GLY A 2 20.30 -4.08 -51.71
CA GLY A 2 20.40 -5.27 -50.84
C GLY A 2 19.05 -5.98 -50.74
N LYS A 3 19.03 -7.31 -50.90
CA LYS A 3 17.84 -8.13 -50.67
C LYS A 3 17.49 -8.09 -49.18
N LEU A 4 16.32 -7.54 -48.86
CA LEU A 4 15.81 -7.45 -47.49
C LEU A 4 15.42 -8.85 -47.01
N ASN A 5 16.05 -9.35 -45.95
CA ASN A 5 15.79 -10.69 -45.41
C ASN A 5 14.52 -10.67 -44.53
N ILE A 6 13.44 -11.25 -45.03
CA ILE A 6 12.13 -11.33 -44.37
C ILE A 6 12.25 -11.96 -42.97
N ALA A 7 13.13 -12.95 -42.77
CA ALA A 7 13.34 -13.59 -41.47
C ALA A 7 13.96 -12.62 -40.44
N ALA A 8 14.82 -11.69 -40.89
CA ALA A 8 15.41 -10.68 -40.01
C ALA A 8 14.37 -9.63 -39.58
N ILE A 9 13.38 -9.34 -40.42
CA ILE A 9 12.27 -8.43 -40.10
C ILE A 9 11.34 -9.06 -39.05
N PHE A 10 10.99 -10.33 -39.21
CA PHE A 10 10.18 -11.07 -38.22
C PHE A 10 10.90 -11.17 -36.86
N LEU A 11 12.21 -11.40 -36.87
CA LEU A 11 13.01 -11.45 -35.63
C LEU A 11 13.07 -10.08 -34.93
N MET A 12 13.17 -8.96 -35.67
CA MET A 12 13.12 -7.62 -35.08
C MET A 12 11.75 -7.27 -34.49
N MET A 13 10.64 -7.70 -35.12
CA MET A 13 9.29 -7.44 -34.60
C MET A 13 8.98 -8.20 -33.29
N LEU A 14 9.62 -9.36 -33.08
CA LEU A 14 9.51 -10.11 -31.82
C LEU A 14 10.16 -9.38 -30.63
N PHE A 15 11.23 -8.60 -30.86
CA PHE A 15 11.84 -7.75 -29.82
C PHE A 15 11.10 -6.42 -29.59
N ALA A 16 10.30 -5.95 -30.56
CA ALA A 16 9.60 -4.67 -30.48
C ALA A 16 8.34 -4.67 -29.59
N SER A 17 7.92 -5.84 -29.09
CA SER A 17 6.55 -6.03 -28.58
C SER A 17 6.44 -6.19 -27.06
N THR A 18 7.33 -5.59 -26.28
CA THR A 18 7.07 -5.33 -24.85
C THR A 18 6.86 -3.84 -24.63
N ALA A 19 5.66 -3.35 -24.97
CA ALA A 19 5.24 -2.03 -24.54
C ALA A 19 5.08 -2.05 -23.02
N GLN A 20 6.14 -1.66 -22.29
CA GLN A 20 6.10 -1.53 -20.83
C GLN A 20 5.24 -0.32 -20.47
N ALA A 21 3.92 -0.50 -20.49
CA ALA A 21 2.97 0.52 -20.01
C ALA A 21 3.35 0.85 -18.57
N HIS A 22 3.82 2.09 -18.36
CA HIS A 22 4.14 2.55 -17.01
C HIS A 22 2.83 2.63 -16.22
N PRO A 23 2.76 2.01 -15.03
CA PRO A 23 1.54 2.03 -14.25
C PRO A 23 1.20 3.47 -13.86
N ILE A 24 -0.08 3.82 -13.93
CA ILE A 24 -0.56 5.14 -13.51
C ILE A 24 -0.25 5.31 -12.02
N VAL A 25 0.44 6.39 -11.65
CA VAL A 25 0.88 6.63 -10.27
C VAL A 25 -0.05 7.60 -9.54
N PHE A 26 -0.69 7.08 -8.50
CA PHE A 26 -1.52 7.77 -7.52
C PHE A 26 -0.69 8.10 -6.28
N ASP A 27 0.02 9.22 -6.33
CA ASP A 27 0.82 9.73 -5.21
C ASP A 27 -0.09 10.34 -4.13
N VAL A 28 0.00 9.85 -2.90
CA VAL A 28 -0.86 10.31 -1.80
C VAL A 28 -0.78 11.81 -1.54
N ARG A 29 0.34 12.49 -1.86
CA ARG A 29 0.47 13.94 -1.72
C ARG A 29 -0.50 14.72 -2.61
N LYS A 30 -0.91 14.14 -3.73
CA LYS A 30 -1.92 14.73 -4.62
C LYS A 30 -3.33 14.72 -4.03
N TYR A 31 -3.51 14.09 -2.88
CA TYR A 31 -4.77 13.98 -2.15
C TYR A 31 -4.83 14.90 -0.92
N GLY A 32 -4.16 16.06 -0.98
CA GLY A 32 -4.30 17.13 0.02
C GLY A 32 -3.48 16.94 1.29
N VAL A 33 -2.38 16.19 1.24
CA VAL A 33 -1.46 15.98 2.37
C VAL A 33 -0.05 16.46 2.06
N THR A 34 0.59 17.10 3.04
CA THR A 34 1.99 17.53 2.99
C THR A 34 2.88 16.50 3.70
N ALA A 35 4.15 16.41 3.28
CA ALA A 35 5.12 15.48 3.86
C ALA A 35 5.87 16.10 5.05
N ASP A 36 5.15 16.63 6.03
CA ASP A 36 5.71 17.39 7.16
C ASP A 36 6.06 16.55 8.40
N GLY A 37 5.75 15.25 8.38
CA GLY A 37 6.14 14.31 9.42
C GLY A 37 5.10 14.04 10.50
N ALA A 38 3.97 14.77 10.51
CA ALA A 38 2.87 14.61 11.47
C ALA A 38 1.49 14.48 10.81
N THR A 39 1.41 14.63 9.49
CA THR A 39 0.15 14.55 8.75
C THR A 39 -0.49 13.16 8.82
N ASP A 40 -1.76 13.11 9.21
CA ASP A 40 -2.60 11.92 9.07
C ASP A 40 -2.95 11.70 7.60
N ILE A 41 -2.44 10.63 7.01
CA ILE A 41 -2.65 10.31 5.59
C ILE A 41 -3.85 9.37 5.34
N SER A 42 -4.63 9.01 6.36
CA SER A 42 -5.67 7.97 6.24
C SER A 42 -6.66 8.25 5.11
N LYS A 43 -7.19 9.49 5.04
CA LYS A 43 -8.13 9.90 3.99
C LYS A 43 -7.47 9.97 2.61
N ALA A 44 -6.21 10.43 2.56
CA ALA A 44 -5.44 10.52 1.33
C ALA A 44 -5.11 9.13 0.76
N LEU A 45 -4.69 8.20 1.62
CA LEU A 45 -4.40 6.81 1.25
C LEU A 45 -5.65 6.08 0.77
N LEU A 46 -6.78 6.24 1.46
CA LEU A 46 -8.07 5.65 1.03
C LEU A 46 -8.52 6.20 -0.32
N SER A 47 -8.37 7.51 -0.54
CA SER A 47 -8.74 8.15 -1.81
C SER A 47 -7.83 7.73 -2.96
N ALA A 48 -6.51 7.75 -2.74
CA ALA A 48 -5.53 7.29 -3.71
C ALA A 48 -5.74 5.82 -4.08
N PHE A 49 -6.00 4.97 -3.09
CA PHE A 49 -6.25 3.55 -3.32
C PHE A 49 -7.55 3.31 -4.09
N ARG A 50 -8.65 4.00 -3.73
CA ARG A 50 -9.93 3.90 -4.46
C ARG A 50 -9.75 4.25 -5.93
N ASP A 51 -9.08 5.36 -6.22
CA ASP A 51 -8.90 5.83 -7.59
C ASP A 51 -7.96 4.91 -8.37
N ALA A 52 -6.88 4.42 -7.74
CA ALA A 52 -5.99 3.42 -8.31
C ALA A 52 -6.72 2.10 -8.61
N CYS A 53 -7.58 1.66 -7.69
CA CYS A 53 -8.35 0.42 -7.81
C CYS A 53 -9.43 0.51 -8.91
N ALA A 54 -9.94 1.71 -9.18
CA ALA A 54 -10.88 2.00 -10.26
C ALA A 54 -10.21 2.16 -11.64
N SER A 55 -8.88 2.18 -11.71
CA SER A 55 -8.11 2.27 -12.96
C SER A 55 -8.36 1.05 -13.86
N PRO A 56 -8.64 1.24 -15.16
CA PRO A 56 -8.80 0.13 -16.10
C PRO A 56 -7.47 -0.54 -16.50
N THR A 57 -6.34 0.07 -16.16
CA THR A 57 -4.99 -0.42 -16.45
C THR A 57 -4.18 -0.56 -15.15
N PRO A 58 -3.07 -1.33 -15.15
CA PRO A 58 -2.22 -1.49 -13.98
C PRO A 58 -1.85 -0.13 -13.35
N SER A 59 -2.02 -0.03 -12.03
CA SER A 59 -1.86 1.23 -11.30
C SER A 59 -0.97 1.07 -10.08
N LYS A 60 -0.43 2.19 -9.61
CA LYS A 60 0.43 2.25 -8.43
C LYS A 60 -0.07 3.31 -7.46
N VAL A 61 -0.27 2.95 -6.20
CA VAL A 61 -0.40 3.91 -5.09
C VAL A 61 0.99 4.15 -4.52
N LEU A 62 1.42 5.42 -4.42
CA LEU A 62 2.73 5.79 -3.88
C LEU A 62 2.56 6.57 -2.58
N VAL A 63 3.05 6.02 -1.47
CA VAL A 63 3.39 6.79 -0.27
C VAL A 63 4.87 7.14 -0.35
N PRO A 64 5.24 8.40 -0.62
CA PRO A 64 6.62 8.80 -0.85
C PRO A 64 7.44 8.76 0.45
N LYS A 65 8.75 8.98 0.36
CA LYS A 65 9.61 9.13 1.54
C LYS A 65 9.11 10.27 2.43
N GLY A 66 9.11 10.04 3.75
CA GLY A 66 8.58 10.97 4.74
C GLY A 66 8.23 10.23 6.04
N LYS A 67 7.65 10.96 7.01
CA LYS A 67 6.99 10.36 8.18
C LYS A 67 5.51 10.68 8.09
N PHE A 68 4.67 9.69 8.35
CA PHE A 68 3.22 9.82 8.24
C PHE A 68 2.54 9.17 9.41
N ALA A 69 1.39 9.73 9.80
CA ALA A 69 0.52 9.13 10.77
C ALA A 69 -0.63 8.42 10.04
N LEU A 70 -1.09 7.29 10.56
CA LEU A 70 -2.16 6.52 9.92
C LEU A 70 -3.10 5.93 10.99
N ARG A 71 -4.40 6.20 10.85
CA ARG A 71 -5.48 5.55 11.61
C ARG A 71 -5.76 4.18 11.00
N GLN A 72 -6.77 3.48 11.52
CA GLN A 72 -7.20 2.24 10.90
C GLN A 72 -7.70 2.48 9.46
N VAL A 73 -7.23 1.67 8.51
CA VAL A 73 -7.68 1.72 7.12
C VAL A 73 -7.98 0.32 6.58
N ILE A 74 -9.02 0.22 5.76
CA ILE A 74 -9.35 -0.97 4.98
C ILE A 74 -9.25 -0.58 3.51
N LEU A 75 -8.29 -1.19 2.82
CA LEU A 75 -8.00 -1.01 1.41
C LEU A 75 -8.60 -2.20 0.66
N GLN A 76 -9.81 -1.98 0.14
CA GLN A 76 -10.70 -3.03 -0.31
C GLN A 76 -10.88 -3.04 -1.83
N GLY A 77 -10.83 -4.22 -2.42
CA GLY A 77 -11.22 -4.47 -3.82
C GLY A 77 -12.69 -4.89 -3.97
N PRO A 78 -13.05 -5.50 -5.12
CA PRO A 78 -12.17 -5.88 -6.23
C PRO A 78 -11.68 -4.66 -7.03
N CYS A 79 -10.44 -4.72 -7.52
CA CYS A 79 -9.89 -3.71 -8.43
C CYS A 79 -10.05 -4.15 -9.89
N LYS A 80 -10.20 -3.18 -10.79
CA LYS A 80 -10.42 -3.45 -12.22
C LYS A 80 -9.17 -3.98 -12.94
N ALA A 81 -7.99 -3.72 -12.39
CA ALA A 81 -6.68 -4.11 -12.93
C ALA A 81 -5.69 -4.39 -11.79
N PRO A 82 -4.50 -4.97 -12.07
CA PRO A 82 -3.44 -5.14 -11.08
C PRO A 82 -3.09 -3.83 -10.37
N ILE A 83 -2.93 -3.89 -9.05
CA ILE A 83 -2.64 -2.73 -8.22
C ILE A 83 -1.36 -2.96 -7.40
N HIS A 84 -0.46 -1.99 -7.47
CA HIS A 84 0.79 -1.96 -6.71
C HIS A 84 0.73 -0.86 -5.66
N VAL A 85 0.79 -1.22 -4.38
CA VAL A 85 0.98 -0.26 -3.30
C VAL A 85 2.46 -0.19 -2.96
N GLN A 86 3.08 0.98 -3.16
CA GLN A 86 4.49 1.23 -2.87
C GLN A 86 4.62 2.22 -1.72
N ILE A 87 5.23 1.78 -0.62
CA ILE A 87 5.37 2.56 0.62
C ILE A 87 6.83 2.86 0.91
N GLU A 88 7.25 4.09 0.63
CA GLU A 88 8.62 4.59 0.85
C GLU A 88 8.76 5.42 2.15
N GLY A 89 7.65 5.89 2.70
CA GLY A 89 7.62 6.72 3.92
C GLY A 89 7.26 5.92 5.16
N ASN A 90 7.89 6.23 6.29
CA ASN A 90 7.63 5.58 7.57
C ASN A 90 6.23 5.94 8.08
N ILE A 91 5.46 4.93 8.45
CA ILE A 91 4.07 5.08 8.89
C ILE A 91 3.99 4.73 10.37
N LYS A 92 3.37 5.61 11.16
CA LYS A 92 3.11 5.41 12.58
C LYS A 92 1.62 5.35 12.86
N ALA A 93 1.18 4.37 13.62
CA ALA A 93 -0.22 4.21 14.02
C ALA A 93 -0.68 5.41 14.85
N LEU A 94 -1.84 5.99 14.57
CA LEU A 94 -2.50 6.92 15.48
C LEU A 94 -3.34 6.14 16.48
N THR A 95 -2.79 5.91 17.68
CA THR A 95 -3.43 5.15 18.76
C THR A 95 -4.34 6.04 19.63
N GLN A 96 -5.16 6.91 19.03
CA GLN A 96 -6.12 7.66 19.84
C GLN A 96 -7.20 6.72 20.40
N ASP A 97 -7.41 6.84 21.70
CA ASP A 97 -8.57 6.41 22.49
C ASP A 97 -8.77 4.92 22.77
N GLY A 98 -7.75 4.06 22.65
CA GLY A 98 -7.91 2.65 23.05
C GLY A 98 -9.03 1.91 22.30
N THR A 99 -9.52 2.50 21.21
CA THR A 99 -10.60 2.00 20.35
C THR A 99 -10.06 1.18 19.18
N THR A 100 -8.77 0.80 19.21
CA THR A 100 -8.32 -0.37 18.47
C THR A 100 -9.00 -1.57 19.13
N ASN A 101 -10.23 -1.85 18.70
CA ASN A 101 -10.94 -3.05 19.05
C ASN A 101 -9.95 -4.20 18.92
N ALA A 102 -9.76 -4.97 19.98
CA ALA A 102 -8.69 -5.95 20.14
C ALA A 102 -8.71 -7.12 19.11
N GLY A 103 -9.51 -7.01 18.04
CA GLY A 103 -9.59 -7.93 16.92
C GLY A 103 -9.60 -7.26 15.54
N SER A 104 -9.37 -5.94 15.41
CA SER A 104 -9.33 -5.28 14.09
C SER A 104 -7.90 -4.95 13.66
N SER A 105 -7.53 -5.35 12.44
CA SER A 105 -6.25 -5.02 11.82
C SER A 105 -6.09 -3.50 11.67
N TRP A 106 -4.89 -2.97 11.94
CA TRP A 106 -4.57 -1.55 11.72
C TRP A 106 -4.62 -1.18 10.23
N ILE A 107 -4.04 -2.01 9.36
CA ILE A 107 -4.08 -1.86 7.91
C ILE A 107 -4.57 -3.18 7.35
N ALA A 108 -5.71 -3.17 6.65
CA ALA A 108 -6.25 -4.36 6.02
C ALA A 108 -6.28 -4.20 4.50
N PHE A 109 -5.70 -5.15 3.78
CA PHE A 109 -5.87 -5.30 2.34
C PHE A 109 -6.84 -6.46 2.10
N GLN A 110 -7.98 -6.21 1.45
CA GLN A 110 -9.07 -7.18 1.36
C GLN A 110 -9.60 -7.32 -0.07
N TYR A 111 -9.93 -8.55 -0.46
CA TYR A 111 -10.54 -8.88 -1.75
C TYR A 111 -9.76 -8.35 -2.98
N LEU A 112 -8.43 -8.44 -2.94
CA LEU A 112 -7.55 -8.00 -4.03
C LEU A 112 -6.99 -9.18 -4.82
N SER A 113 -6.98 -9.03 -6.14
CA SER A 113 -6.33 -9.94 -7.09
C SER A 113 -5.17 -9.21 -7.76
N ASN A 114 -4.06 -9.90 -8.04
CA ASN A 114 -2.85 -9.31 -8.63
C ASN A 114 -2.34 -8.08 -7.85
N PHE A 115 -2.33 -8.19 -6.52
CA PHE A 115 -1.87 -7.16 -5.60
C PHE A 115 -0.38 -7.30 -5.32
N THR A 116 0.34 -6.17 -5.35
CA THR A 116 1.73 -6.09 -4.89
C THR A 116 1.84 -5.04 -3.79
N LEU A 117 2.50 -5.39 -2.68
CA LEU A 117 2.97 -4.45 -1.67
C LEU A 117 4.50 -4.43 -1.69
N SER A 118 5.11 -3.26 -1.82
CA SER A 118 6.57 -3.12 -1.74
C SER A 118 6.99 -1.80 -1.13
N GLY A 119 8.30 -1.64 -0.91
CA GLY A 119 8.90 -0.42 -0.39
C GLY A 119 9.97 -0.72 0.66
N GLY A 120 10.53 0.32 1.26
CA GLY A 120 11.57 0.24 2.30
C GLY A 120 11.17 0.90 3.63
N ALA A 121 9.89 1.23 3.80
CA ALA A 121 9.38 1.94 4.96
C ALA A 121 9.19 1.05 6.20
N VAL A 122 9.19 1.70 7.37
CA VAL A 122 8.80 1.10 8.66
C VAL A 122 7.32 1.35 8.94
N PHE A 123 6.61 0.30 9.38
CA PHE A 123 5.27 0.38 9.96
C PHE A 123 5.37 0.29 11.49
N ASP A 124 5.34 1.44 12.17
CA ASP A 124 5.29 1.52 13.63
C ASP A 124 3.85 1.40 14.13
N GLY A 125 3.43 0.18 14.46
CA GLY A 125 2.10 -0.13 14.99
C GLY A 125 1.85 0.36 16.42
N GLN A 126 2.85 0.94 17.10
CA GLN A 126 2.77 1.38 18.49
C GLN A 126 2.23 0.30 19.46
N GLY A 127 2.72 -0.94 19.33
CA GLY A 127 2.31 -2.11 20.12
C GLY A 127 2.02 -1.81 21.60
N PRO A 128 2.98 -1.34 22.41
CA PRO A 128 2.80 -0.98 23.83
C PRO A 128 1.57 -0.13 24.14
N LYS A 129 1.22 0.81 23.25
CA LYS A 129 0.02 1.65 23.41
C LYS A 129 -1.26 0.96 22.94
N ALA A 130 -1.17 0.09 21.94
CA ALA A 130 -2.31 -0.64 21.40
C ALA A 130 -2.78 -1.76 22.33
N TRP A 131 -1.87 -2.49 22.96
CA TRP A 131 -2.19 -3.64 23.82
C TRP A 131 -2.11 -3.38 25.34
N GLY A 132 -1.66 -2.19 25.77
CA GLY A 132 -1.54 -1.82 27.19
C GLY A 132 -0.60 -2.74 28.00
N THR A 133 -0.73 -2.70 29.33
CA THR A 133 0.01 -3.57 30.26
C THR A 133 -0.84 -4.76 30.68
N CYS A 134 -0.28 -5.97 30.62
CA CYS A 134 -0.95 -7.17 31.12
C CYS A 134 -0.99 -7.17 32.66
N GLY A 135 -2.05 -6.62 33.23
CA GLY A 135 -2.32 -6.62 34.67
C GLY A 135 -3.74 -7.12 34.96
N LYS A 136 -3.87 -8.40 35.34
CA LYS A 136 -5.10 -9.08 35.82
C LYS A 136 -6.34 -9.08 34.92
N SER A 137 -6.25 -8.60 33.67
CA SER A 137 -7.36 -8.56 32.72
C SER A 137 -7.37 -9.76 31.76
N THR A 138 -8.56 -10.26 31.42
CA THR A 138 -8.83 -11.28 30.39
C THR A 138 -8.29 -10.93 29.00
N TYR A 139 -7.83 -9.70 28.79
CA TYR A 139 -7.20 -9.19 27.58
C TYR A 139 -5.88 -9.87 27.21
N CYS A 140 -5.12 -10.39 28.18
CA CYS A 140 -3.81 -11.01 27.90
C CYS A 140 -3.90 -12.28 27.04
N LYS A 141 -5.08 -12.90 26.94
CA LYS A 141 -5.33 -14.05 26.05
C LYS A 141 -5.48 -13.67 24.57
N LYS A 142 -5.58 -12.37 24.25
CA LYS A 142 -5.78 -11.83 22.89
C LYS A 142 -4.54 -11.16 22.31
N LEU A 143 -3.41 -11.18 23.01
CA LEU A 143 -2.16 -10.63 22.49
C LEU A 143 -1.62 -11.54 21.37
N PRO A 144 -1.03 -10.99 20.30
CA PRO A 144 -0.20 -11.77 19.41
C PRO A 144 0.93 -12.37 20.25
N ILE A 145 0.92 -13.69 20.37
CA ILE A 145 1.84 -14.47 21.19
C ILE A 145 3.27 -14.13 20.76
N VAL A 146 4.05 -13.49 21.63
CA VAL A 146 5.50 -13.59 21.57
C VAL A 146 5.87 -14.88 22.29
N SER A 147 6.13 -15.93 21.53
CA SER A 147 6.83 -17.10 22.08
C SER A 147 8.28 -16.68 22.32
N SER A 148 8.60 -16.47 23.59
CA SER A 148 9.97 -16.40 24.11
C SER A 148 10.65 -17.76 24.00
#